data_AF-A0A6J4U376-F1
#
_entry.id   AF-A0A6J4U376-F1
#
_cell.length_a   1.000
_cell.length_b   1.000
_cell.length_c   1.000
_cell.angle_alpha   90.00
_cell.angle_beta   90.00
_cell.angle_gamma   90.00
#
_symmetry.space_group_name_H-M   'P 1'
#
loop_
_entity.id
_entity.type
_entity.pdbx_description
1 polymer ?
#
loop_
_entity_poly.entity_id
_entity_poly.type
_entity_poly.pdbx_seq_one_letter_code
_entity_poly.pdbx_strand_id
1 'polypeptide(L)'
;MSLKNFQQSQNGVALAGILTRPDMIKAMEAASAQARPAAEAVGPAVAEAVGTLGDTEKKLVGRWIREVMAARGWRPDRKVDVRPGHFFRRGTVYRRPDPSDDAAPPPWLQEARDAVAALGNPGTASDMIATRRRDARQEAR
;
A
#
# COMPACT_ATOMS: atom_id res chain seq x y z
N MET A 1 0.15 -16.86 13.67
CA MET A 1 1.18 -15.81 13.56
C MET A 1 0.49 -14.46 13.42
N SER A 2 0.87 -13.45 14.21
CA SER A 2 0.32 -12.08 14.09
C SER A 2 1.04 -11.31 12.98
N LEU A 3 0.44 -10.22 12.47
CA LEU A 3 1.07 -9.38 11.46
C LEU A 3 2.39 -8.76 11.97
N LYS A 4 2.40 -8.25 13.20
CA LYS A 4 3.61 -7.70 13.83
C LYS A 4 4.74 -8.73 13.90
N ASN A 5 4.42 -9.97 14.31
CA ASN A 5 5.43 -11.03 14.36
C ASN A 5 5.93 -11.41 12.96
N PHE A 6 5.07 -11.35 11.94
CA PHE A 6 5.47 -11.59 10.56
C PHE A 6 6.37 -10.47 10.04
N GLN A 7 6.07 -9.20 10.30
CA GLN A 7 6.91 -8.05 9.92
C GLN A 7 8.31 -8.12 10.53
N GLN A 8 8.45 -8.75 11.70
CA GLN A 8 9.73 -8.99 12.36
C GLN A 8 10.47 -10.25 11.87
N SER A 9 9.82 -11.11 11.09
CA SER A 9 10.47 -12.30 10.52
C SER A 9 11.41 -11.94 9.37
N GLN A 10 12.31 -12.85 9.00
CA GLN A 10 13.23 -12.68 7.87
C GLN A 10 12.49 -12.32 6.57
N ASN A 11 11.40 -13.03 6.27
CA ASN A 11 10.52 -12.73 5.14
C ASN A 11 9.85 -11.35 5.29
N GLY A 12 9.38 -11.01 6.49
CA GLY A 12 8.76 -9.71 6.75
C GLY A 12 9.70 -8.52 6.57
N VAL A 13 10.96 -8.64 7.01
CA VAL A 13 11.98 -7.61 6.85
C VAL A 13 12.31 -7.40 5.37
N ALA A 14 12.46 -8.48 4.60
CA ALA A 14 12.66 -8.39 3.15
C ALA A 14 11.49 -7.70 2.44
N LEU A 15 10.25 -7.99 2.87
CA LEU A 15 9.05 -7.40 2.28
C LEU A 15 8.80 -5.96 2.74
N ALA A 16 9.26 -5.57 3.93
CA ALA A 16 9.17 -4.20 4.42
C ALA A 16 9.79 -3.25 3.39
N GLY A 17 11.01 -3.55 2.96
CA GLY A 17 11.74 -2.77 1.97
C GLY A 17 11.13 -2.77 0.57
N ILE A 18 10.07 -3.53 0.31
CA ILE A 18 9.36 -3.52 -0.98
C ILE A 18 8.04 -2.79 -0.83
N LEU A 19 7.24 -3.17 0.16
CA LEU A 19 5.87 -2.67 0.34
C LEU A 19 5.81 -1.22 0.83
N THR A 20 6.87 -0.71 1.47
CA THR A 20 6.96 0.68 1.90
C THR A 20 7.63 1.60 0.89
N ARG A 21 8.21 1.06 -0.19
CA ARG A 21 8.90 1.89 -1.19
C ARG A 21 7.93 2.80 -1.95
N PRO A 22 8.26 4.08 -2.16
CA PRO A 22 7.39 5.01 -2.87
C PRO A 22 7.00 4.58 -4.29
N ASP A 23 7.91 3.94 -5.03
CA ASP A 23 7.65 3.44 -6.39
C ASP A 23 6.66 2.26 -6.38
N MET A 24 6.83 1.33 -5.44
CA MET A 24 5.92 0.19 -5.27
C MET A 24 4.53 0.63 -4.80
N ILE A 25 4.46 1.61 -3.89
CA ILE A 25 3.19 2.20 -3.47
C ILE A 25 2.48 2.82 -4.67
N LYS A 26 3.17 3.64 -5.47
CA LYS A 26 2.58 4.22 -6.69
C LYS A 26 2.11 3.15 -7.67
N ALA A 27 2.84 2.03 -7.81
CA ALA A 27 2.43 0.92 -8.65
C ALA A 27 1.15 0.25 -8.13
N MET A 28 1.01 0.06 -6.81
CA MET A 28 -0.21 -0.47 -6.20
C MET A 28 -1.42 0.46 -6.38
N GLU A 29 -1.21 1.78 -6.23
CA GLU A 29 -2.22 2.80 -6.48
C GLU A 29 -2.65 2.83 -7.96
N ALA A 30 -1.69 2.78 -8.89
CA ALA A 30 -1.95 2.77 -10.32
C ALA A 30 -2.69 1.50 -10.75
N ALA A 31 -2.32 0.34 -10.22
CA ALA A 31 -3.06 -0.91 -10.46
C ALA A 31 -4.51 -0.78 -9.99
N SER A 32 -4.71 -0.26 -8.78
CA SER A 32 -6.05 -0.06 -8.21
C SER A 32 -6.88 0.94 -9.03
N ALA A 33 -6.26 2.03 -9.50
CA ALA A 33 -6.90 3.00 -10.40
C ALA A 33 -7.35 2.38 -11.73
N GLN A 34 -6.63 1.36 -12.21
CA GLN A 34 -6.98 0.59 -13.42
C GLN A 34 -7.91 -0.60 -13.12
N ALA A 35 -8.55 -0.63 -11.95
CA ALA A 35 -9.40 -1.73 -11.49
C ALA A 35 -8.69 -3.09 -11.40
N ARG A 36 -7.36 -3.08 -11.25
CA ARG A 36 -6.52 -4.27 -11.04
C ARG A 36 -6.16 -4.42 -9.56
N PRO A 37 -5.94 -5.65 -9.08
CA PRO A 37 -5.61 -5.87 -7.69
C PRO A 37 -4.21 -5.32 -7.37
N ALA A 38 -4.08 -4.59 -6.25
CA ALA A 38 -2.80 -4.01 -5.82
C ALA A 38 -1.69 -5.06 -5.66
N ALA A 39 -2.06 -6.27 -5.24
CA ALA A 39 -1.15 -7.40 -5.09
C ALA A 39 -0.49 -7.86 -6.42
N GLU A 40 -1.09 -7.53 -7.57
CA GLU A 40 -0.52 -7.85 -8.88
C GLU A 40 0.72 -6.99 -9.17
N ALA A 41 0.73 -5.73 -8.72
CA ALA A 41 1.84 -4.80 -8.94
C ALA A 41 3.11 -5.21 -8.17
N VAL A 42 2.93 -5.72 -6.95
CA VAL A 42 4.04 -6.13 -6.07
C VAL A 42 4.40 -7.61 -6.20
N GLY A 43 3.54 -8.42 -6.82
CA GLY A 43 3.69 -9.88 -6.92
C GLY A 43 5.07 -10.34 -7.39
N PRO A 44 5.65 -9.79 -8.49
CA PRO A 44 6.98 -10.16 -8.96
C PRO A 44 8.09 -9.83 -7.96
N ALA A 45 8.10 -8.61 -7.42
CA ALA A 45 9.13 -8.18 -6.46
C ALA A 45 9.06 -9.00 -5.15
N VAL A 46 7.84 -9.32 -4.70
CA VAL A 46 7.62 -10.21 -3.54
C VAL A 46 8.16 -11.61 -3.85
N ALA A 47 7.86 -12.17 -5.01
CA ALA A 47 8.35 -13.49 -5.41
C ALA A 47 9.89 -13.56 -5.47
N GLU A 48 10.54 -12.52 -6.01
CA GLU A 48 12.00 -12.45 -6.07
C GLU A 48 12.65 -12.36 -4.68
N ALA A 49 12.03 -11.64 -3.75
CA ALA A 49 12.63 -11.39 -2.44
C ALA A 49 12.50 -12.54 -1.45
N VAL A 50 11.38 -13.26 -1.45
CA VAL A 50 11.11 -14.33 -0.48
C VAL A 50 10.94 -15.70 -1.11
N GLY A 51 10.97 -15.80 -2.43
CA GLY A 51 10.81 -17.05 -3.17
C GLY A 51 9.39 -17.60 -3.05
N THR A 52 9.14 -18.38 -1.99
CA THR A 52 7.84 -19.02 -1.74
C THR A 52 7.34 -18.65 -0.34
N LEU A 53 6.07 -18.25 -0.26
CA LEU A 53 5.37 -18.04 1.01
C LEU A 53 4.25 -19.08 1.18
N GLY A 54 4.03 -19.51 2.41
CA GLY A 54 2.86 -20.32 2.76
C GLY A 54 1.57 -19.50 2.72
N ASP A 55 0.42 -20.17 2.70
CA ASP A 55 -0.89 -19.50 2.62
C ASP A 55 -1.15 -18.53 3.78
N THR A 56 -0.67 -18.86 4.98
CA THR A 56 -0.79 -17.98 6.15
C THR A 56 0.02 -16.70 5.97
N GLU A 57 1.25 -16.80 5.48
CA GLU A 57 2.10 -15.64 5.21
C GLU A 57 1.54 -14.79 4.07
N LYS A 58 1.05 -15.40 3.00
CA LYS A 58 0.36 -14.70 1.90
C LYS A 58 -0.84 -13.89 2.39
N LYS A 59 -1.62 -14.43 3.34
CA LYS A 59 -2.71 -13.68 3.99
C LYS A 59 -2.20 -12.47 4.78
N LEU A 60 -1.06 -12.61 5.48
CA LEU A 60 -0.44 -11.51 6.21
C LEU A 60 0.13 -10.44 5.27
N VAL A 61 0.72 -10.83 4.14
CA VAL A 61 1.14 -9.87 3.10
C VAL A 61 -0.07 -9.12 2.53
N GLY A 62 -1.16 -9.81 2.22
CA GLY A 62 -2.40 -9.17 1.78
C GLY A 62 -2.97 -8.19 2.80
N ARG A 63 -2.87 -8.52 4.11
CA ARG A 63 -3.24 -7.61 5.20
C ARG A 63 -2.32 -6.39 5.26
N TRP A 64 -1.02 -6.58 5.06
CA TRP A 64 -0.05 -5.48 5.05
C TRP A 64 -0.29 -4.52 3.87
N ILE A 65 -0.53 -5.05 2.66
CA ILE A 65 -0.91 -4.25 1.49
C ILE A 65 -2.14 -3.39 1.81
N ARG A 66 -3.14 -3.95 2.52
CA ARG A 66 -4.30 -3.19 2.96
C ARG A 66 -3.94 -2.05 3.91
N GLU A 67 -3.06 -2.26 4.88
CA GLU A 67 -2.61 -1.21 5.80
C GLU A 67 -1.86 -0.09 5.06
N VAL A 68 -0.98 -0.45 4.11
CA VAL A 68 -0.26 0.52 3.27
C VAL A 68 -1.21 1.36 2.41
N MET A 69 -2.14 0.71 1.71
CA MET A 69 -3.13 1.40 0.86
C MET A 69 -4.07 2.28 1.68
N ALA A 70 -4.49 1.80 2.84
CA ALA A 70 -5.36 2.53 3.75
C ALA A 70 -4.68 3.79 4.31
N ALA A 71 -3.40 3.72 4.70
CA ALA A 71 -2.66 4.91 5.11
C ALA A 71 -2.66 6.02 4.04
N ARG A 72 -2.72 5.63 2.76
CA ARG A 72 -2.81 6.52 1.59
C ARG A 72 -4.25 6.94 1.24
N GLY A 73 -5.23 6.57 2.07
CA GLY A 73 -6.64 6.94 1.91
C GLY A 73 -7.42 6.03 0.96
N TRP A 74 -6.86 4.91 0.50
CA TRP A 74 -7.57 3.97 -0.34
C TRP A 74 -8.39 2.98 0.48
N ARG A 75 -9.61 2.66 0.01
CA ARG A 75 -10.49 1.69 0.66
C ARG A 75 -10.60 0.40 -0.17
N PRO A 76 -10.66 -0.78 0.47
CA PRO A 76 -11.01 -2.02 -0.21
C PRO A 76 -12.34 -1.86 -0.95
N ASP A 77 -12.38 -2.18 -2.24
CA ASP A 77 -13.62 -2.16 -3.04
C ASP A 77 -14.11 -3.59 -3.27
N ARG A 78 -13.37 -4.35 -4.09
CA ARG A 78 -13.72 -5.73 -4.45
C ARG A 78 -12.50 -6.64 -4.51
N LYS A 79 -12.72 -7.94 -4.34
CA LYS A 79 -11.70 -8.96 -4.55
C LYS A 79 -11.83 -9.51 -5.96
N VAL A 80 -10.70 -9.62 -6.64
CA VAL A 80 -10.62 -10.20 -7.98
C VAL A 80 -9.53 -11.26 -8.02
N ASP A 81 -9.73 -12.28 -8.85
CA ASP A 81 -8.67 -13.25 -9.13
C ASP A 81 -7.52 -12.53 -9.85
N VAL A 82 -6.30 -12.79 -9.39
CA VAL A 82 -5.10 -12.31 -10.10
C VAL A 82 -4.88 -13.25 -11.28
N ARG A 83 -4.27 -12.73 -12.35
CA ARG A 83 -3.97 -13.55 -13.54
C ARG A 83 -3.20 -14.83 -13.16
N PRO A 84 -3.42 -15.94 -13.88
CA PRO A 84 -2.65 -17.17 -13.68
C PRO A 84 -1.14 -16.92 -13.83
N GLY A 85 -0.32 -17.55 -12.97
CA GLY A 85 1.13 -17.37 -12.97
C GLY A 85 1.65 -16.29 -12.02
N HIS A 86 0.76 -15.56 -11.33
CA HIS A 86 1.15 -14.59 -10.31
C HIS A 86 1.25 -15.20 -8.91
N PHE A 87 2.06 -14.57 -8.06
CA PHE A 87 2.38 -15.02 -6.70
C PHE A 87 1.15 -15.18 -5.78
N PHE A 88 0.15 -14.33 -5.99
CA PHE A 88 -1.13 -14.37 -5.29
C PHE A 88 -2.23 -14.90 -6.21
N ARG A 89 -3.10 -15.76 -5.67
CA ARG A 89 -4.28 -16.25 -6.41
C ARG A 89 -5.40 -15.20 -6.50
N ARG A 90 -5.57 -14.41 -5.45
CA ARG A 90 -6.61 -13.37 -5.32
C ARG A 90 -6.01 -12.12 -4.72
N GLY A 91 -6.47 -10.97 -5.20
CA GLY A 91 -6.06 -9.67 -4.68
C GLY A 91 -7.26 -8.74 -4.49
N THR A 92 -7.04 -7.67 -3.74
CA THR A 92 -8.05 -6.63 -3.50
C THR A 92 -7.78 -5.47 -4.45
N VAL A 93 -8.82 -5.05 -5.16
CA VAL A 93 -8.86 -3.76 -5.86
C VAL A 93 -9.30 -2.72 -4.85
N TYR A 94 -8.60 -1.59 -4.84
CA TYR A 94 -8.93 -0.49 -3.96
C TYR A 94 -9.54 0.66 -4.75
N ARG A 95 -10.41 1.43 -4.11
CA ARG A 95 -10.93 2.68 -4.65
C ARG A 95 -10.51 3.84 -3.75
N ARG A 96 -10.30 5.01 -4.33
CA ARG A 96 -10.32 6.23 -3.52
C ARG A 96 -11.76 6.50 -3.12
N PRO A 97 -12.04 6.77 -1.84
CA PRO A 97 -13.34 7.30 -1.45
C PRO A 97 -13.52 8.62 -2.21
N ASP A 98 -14.63 8.73 -2.92
CA ASP A 98 -15.03 9.96 -3.56
C ASP A 98 -15.36 10.98 -2.45
N PRO A 99 -15.09 12.28 -2.60
CA PRO A 99 -15.56 13.29 -1.63
C PRO A 99 -17.08 13.27 -1.40
N SER A 100 -17.86 12.65 -2.29
CA SER A 100 -19.30 12.38 -2.10
C SER A 100 -19.63 11.10 -1.30
N ASP A 101 -18.64 10.24 -1.02
CA ASP A 101 -18.81 9.15 -0.04
C ASP A 101 -18.82 9.77 1.38
N ASP A 102 -19.98 10.23 1.88
CA ASP A 102 -20.22 10.67 3.27
C ASP A 102 -19.96 9.59 4.34
N ALA A 103 -19.47 8.42 3.93
CA ALA A 103 -19.05 7.36 4.83
C ALA A 103 -17.78 7.78 5.58
N ALA A 104 -17.95 8.17 6.84
CA ALA A 104 -16.86 8.41 7.77
C ALA A 104 -15.75 7.35 7.61
N PRO A 105 -14.46 7.76 7.62
CA PRO A 105 -13.35 6.82 7.54
C PRO A 105 -13.52 5.76 8.63
N PRO A 106 -13.41 4.47 8.28
CA PRO A 106 -13.60 3.43 9.28
C PRO A 106 -12.49 3.52 10.33
N PRO A 107 -12.76 3.18 11.60
CA PRO A 107 -11.85 3.46 12.71
C PRO A 107 -10.45 2.83 12.55
N TRP A 108 -10.36 1.70 11.84
CA TRP A 108 -9.09 1.04 11.52
C TRP A 108 -8.18 1.83 10.55
N LEU A 109 -8.69 2.86 9.88
CA LEU A 109 -7.92 3.69 8.94
C LEU A 109 -6.87 4.54 9.67
N GLN A 110 -7.21 5.04 10.86
CA GLN A 110 -6.30 5.86 11.66
C GLN A 110 -5.14 5.00 12.18
N GLU A 111 -5.44 3.81 12.69
CA GLU A 111 -4.42 2.84 13.13
C GLU A 111 -3.45 2.48 12.00
N ALA A 112 -3.95 2.32 10.78
CA ALA A 112 -3.11 2.04 9.60
C ALA A 112 -2.18 3.22 9.26
N ARG A 113 -2.66 4.46 9.38
CA ARG A 113 -1.83 5.67 9.20
C ARG A 113 -0.71 5.72 10.23
N ASP A 114 -1.04 5.47 11.50
CA ASP A 114 -0.06 5.50 12.59
C ASP A 114 0.97 4.37 12.44
N ALA A 115 0.54 3.18 12.02
CA ALA A 115 1.42 2.05 11.73
C ALA A 115 2.41 2.36 10.58
N VAL A 116 1.95 3.00 9.50
CA VAL A 116 2.83 3.39 8.38
C VAL A 116 3.76 4.54 8.77
N ALA A 117 3.30 5.51 9.57
CA ALA A 117 4.15 6.58 10.08
C ALA A 117 5.27 6.04 10.99
N ALA A 118 4.98 5.02 11.82
CA ALA A 118 5.95 4.37 12.70
C ALA A 118 7.03 3.57 11.96
N LEU A 119 6.81 3.21 10.69
CA LEU A 119 7.79 2.47 9.87
C LEU A 119 8.84 3.37 9.20
N GLY A 120 8.78 4.69 9.41
CA GLY A 120 9.73 5.66 8.85
C GLY A 120 9.47 5.93 7.36
N ASN A 121 8.69 6.96 7.08
CA ASN A 121 8.63 7.56 5.75
C ASN A 121 9.91 8.41 5.53
N PRO A 122 10.77 8.14 4.54
CA PRO A 122 11.51 9.23 3.91
C PRO A 122 10.47 10.18 3.30
N GLY A 123 10.55 11.46 3.68
CA GLY A 123 9.61 12.52 3.30
C GLY A 123 9.14 12.40 1.86
N THR A 124 7.82 12.35 1.67
CA THR A 124 7.23 12.21 0.34
C THR A 124 7.52 13.49 -0.42
N ALA A 125 8.15 13.39 -1.59
CA ALA A 125 8.42 14.48 -2.53
C ALA A 125 7.18 15.35 -2.89
N SER A 126 5.96 14.92 -2.53
CA SER A 126 4.74 15.74 -2.57
C SER A 126 4.79 16.97 -1.66
N ASP A 127 5.44 16.91 -0.50
CA ASP A 127 5.58 18.08 0.40
C ASP A 127 6.55 19.12 -0.17
N MET A 128 7.56 18.69 -0.93
CA MET A 128 8.45 19.60 -1.66
C MET A 128 7.76 20.27 -2.84
N ILE A 129 6.84 19.58 -3.52
CA ILE A 129 6.07 20.15 -4.64
C ILE A 129 4.97 21.10 -4.13
N ALA A 130 4.36 20.82 -2.97
CA ALA A 130 3.38 21.69 -2.33
C ALA A 130 4.03 22.97 -1.76
N THR A 131 5.23 22.86 -1.19
CA THR A 131 5.99 24.01 -0.67
C THR A 131 6.47 24.93 -1.80
N ARG A 132 7.05 24.38 -2.89
CA ARG A 132 7.48 25.19 -4.06
C ARG A 132 6.36 25.96 -4.74
N ARG A 133 5.10 25.50 -4.67
CA ARG A 133 3.94 26.23 -5.23
C ARG A 133 3.44 27.36 -4.33
N ARG A 134 3.76 27.36 -3.04
CA ARG A 134 3.46 28.49 -2.13
C ARG A 134 4.47 29.61 -2.28
N ASP A 135 5.75 29.28 -2.38
CA ASP A 135 6.82 30.28 -2.47
C ASP A 135 6.75 31.05 -3.81
N ALA A 136 6.52 30.35 -4.93
CA ALA A 136 6.38 30.98 -6.25
C ALA A 136 5.16 31.91 -6.39
N ARG A 137 4.22 31.90 -5.44
CA ARG A 137 3.05 32.79 -5.42
C ARG A 137 3.23 34.02 -4.52
N GLN A 138 4.21 34.01 -3.61
CA GLN A 138 4.52 35.17 -2.78
C GLN A 138 5.52 36.11 -3.45
N GLU A 139 6.39 35.61 -4.33
CA GLU A 139 7.35 36.44 -5.08
C GLU A 139 6.73 37.19 -6.28
N ALA A 140 5.46 36.95 -6.58
CA ALA A 140 4.73 37.60 -7.68
C ALA A 140 3.78 38.73 -7.20
N ARG A 141 4.01 39.27 -6.00
CA ARG A 141 3.26 40.40 -5.42
C ARG A 141 4.17 41.58 -5.12
#